data_AF-A0A4Q3YN39-F1
#
_entry.id   AF-A0A4Q3YN39-F1
#
_cell.length_a   1.000
_cell.length_b   1.000
_cell.length_c   1.000
_cell.angle_alpha   90.00
_cell.angle_beta   90.00
_cell.angle_gamma   90.00
#
_symmetry.space_group_name_H-M   'P 1'
#
loop_
_entity.id
_entity.type
_entity.pdbx_description
1 polymer ?
#
loop_
_entity_poly.entity_id
_entity_poly.type
_entity_poly.pdbx_seq_one_letter_code
_entity_poly.pdbx_strand_id
1 'polypeptide(L)'
;MDWLQSGVEHPSTPLPASVEDCRGFRSECEILPSSAGLVERAIHRPRSGTSRPLHRFRRSIKFRDRLASGGMGCPDGASCLSESDLQGRTKMGNRRVLLLIMFSEFHARSAFSFLRGTSCPKAMVKRAAELGYKDIAFTDHGGFYGSARAHNTIKDLKAESRIRAVVGATLDQPDGSHLPVLCATRNSYRVLSRHLTDLHLKDQPEGDLHDSGLIALTGDRDGPLIRHLLRDNRAGALAAAKKLINTFGLRNVFVEINRHRLRDDGRINRYLTDLAEYLHLPILASNAPLHISQQNRLLADAFTCLRHHVSLDQAGKLLLQNSERHMRSPKKMKELFADLPAAVANTQVLSERIDFSLENLGYEFPDYTDEHNRPLSLPEQMRKLAEMTFAKAGKRFKQGASPAVIEQLTKELKVIDELGFPGYFLIVWDLMEYARKQGIMCQGRGSAANSAVCYALEITNVDPIENKLLFERFLNASRKGQHDDNRRSWPDIDI
;
A
#
# COMPACT_ATOMS: atom_id res chain seq x y z
N MET A 1 -43.33 -21.00 22.71
CA MET A 1 -43.48 -22.46 22.53
C MET A 1 -42.32 -22.91 21.67
N ASP A 2 -41.13 -23.24 22.13
CA ASP A 2 -40.48 -23.41 23.43
C ASP A 2 -39.00 -23.37 23.09
N TRP A 3 -38.17 -22.53 23.71
CA TRP A 3 -36.70 -22.68 23.83
C TRP A 3 -36.21 -21.57 24.78
N LEU A 4 -36.63 -21.65 26.04
CA LEU A 4 -36.13 -20.83 27.14
C LEU A 4 -36.08 -21.74 28.37
N GLN A 5 -34.95 -22.43 28.57
CA GLN A 5 -34.48 -22.92 29.89
C GLN A 5 -33.20 -23.75 29.72
N SER A 6 -32.05 -23.12 29.94
CA SER A 6 -30.89 -23.76 30.55
C SER A 6 -29.97 -22.67 31.09
N GLY A 7 -30.18 -22.32 32.35
CA GLY A 7 -29.30 -21.44 33.11
C GLY A 7 -28.03 -22.20 33.50
N VAL A 8 -26.87 -21.57 33.24
CA VAL A 8 -25.60 -21.92 33.86
C VAL A 8 -25.06 -20.65 34.49
N GLU A 9 -25.02 -20.65 35.82
CA GLU A 9 -24.48 -19.57 36.63
C GLU A 9 -22.94 -19.54 36.51
N HIS A 10 -22.37 -18.37 36.22
CA HIS A 10 -20.93 -18.12 36.35
C HIS A 10 -20.69 -17.16 37.53
N PRO A 11 -19.68 -17.43 38.38
CA PRO A 11 -19.41 -16.60 39.55
C PRO A 11 -18.83 -15.24 39.15
N SER A 12 -19.43 -14.19 39.71
CA SER A 12 -19.08 -12.79 39.55
C SER A 12 -17.81 -12.43 40.33
N THR A 13 -16.81 -11.91 39.63
CA THR A 13 -15.64 -11.24 40.24
C THR A 13 -15.73 -9.75 39.94
N PRO A 14 -15.56 -8.84 40.91
CA PRO A 14 -15.79 -7.41 40.71
C PRO A 14 -14.69 -6.74 39.88
N LEU A 15 -15.08 -5.92 38.92
CA LEU A 15 -14.21 -5.01 38.16
C LEU A 15 -13.78 -3.82 39.03
N PRO A 16 -12.50 -3.41 39.03
CA PRO A 16 -12.12 -2.14 39.65
C PRO A 16 -12.52 -0.97 38.77
N ALA A 17 -13.06 0.05 39.43
CA ALA A 17 -13.39 1.34 38.87
C ALA A 17 -12.13 2.20 38.65
N SER A 18 -12.27 3.16 37.72
CA SER A 18 -11.46 4.36 37.49
C SER A 18 -10.23 4.27 36.57
N VAL A 19 -10.20 5.26 35.67
CA VAL A 19 -9.19 5.58 34.68
C VAL A 19 -8.41 6.77 35.25
N GLU A 20 -7.29 6.52 35.90
CA GLU A 20 -6.31 7.54 36.28
C GLU A 20 -5.07 6.82 36.85
N ASP A 21 -4.11 6.46 35.97
CA ASP A 21 -2.67 6.36 36.27
C ASP A 21 -1.88 5.74 35.10
N CYS A 22 -1.88 6.42 33.96
CA CYS A 22 -0.98 6.12 32.84
C CYS A 22 -0.34 7.42 32.32
N ARG A 23 0.43 8.09 33.18
CA ARG A 23 1.45 9.06 32.76
C ARG A 23 2.77 8.69 33.44
N GLY A 24 3.63 7.99 32.72
CA GLY A 24 4.99 7.80 33.21
C GLY A 24 5.75 6.63 32.61
N PHE A 25 5.90 6.56 31.29
CA PHE A 25 7.01 5.81 30.69
C PHE A 25 7.48 6.53 29.42
N ARG A 26 8.33 7.53 29.62
CA ARG A 26 9.25 8.05 28.60
C ARG A 26 10.63 7.47 28.90
N SER A 27 11.27 6.97 27.84
CA SER A 27 12.71 6.90 27.61
C SER A 27 13.60 6.34 28.73
N GLU A 28 14.07 5.10 28.55
CA GLU A 28 15.47 4.69 28.71
C GLU A 28 15.58 3.19 28.41
N CYS A 29 16.21 2.83 27.28
CA CYS A 29 16.72 1.49 27.06
C CYS A 29 18.22 1.63 26.85
N GLU A 30 18.94 1.69 27.97
CA GLU A 30 20.38 1.48 28.00
C GLU A 30 20.70 0.02 27.67
N ILE A 31 21.72 -0.10 26.84
CA ILE A 31 22.34 -1.36 26.42
C ILE A 31 23.23 -1.83 27.57
N LEU A 32 23.02 -3.06 28.07
CA LEU A 32 24.02 -3.78 28.86
C LEU A 32 24.32 -5.17 28.28
N PRO A 33 25.61 -5.60 28.26
CA PRO A 33 26.03 -6.79 27.52
C PRO A 33 26.20 -8.06 28.39
N SER A 34 26.01 -9.20 27.71
CA SER A 34 26.59 -10.55 27.90
C SER A 34 26.57 -11.24 29.29
N SER A 35 26.13 -12.50 29.31
CA SER A 35 27.03 -13.67 29.41
C SER A 35 26.29 -14.97 29.79
N ALA A 36 26.89 -16.10 29.36
CA ALA A 36 26.66 -17.49 29.77
C ALA A 36 25.33 -18.16 29.35
N GLY A 37 25.30 -19.42 28.91
CA GLY A 37 26.33 -20.44 28.89
C GLY A 37 25.94 -21.59 27.94
N LEU A 38 26.99 -22.21 27.40
CA LEU A 38 26.97 -23.44 26.64
C LEU A 38 26.38 -24.59 27.46
N VAL A 39 25.47 -25.35 26.85
CA VAL A 39 25.26 -26.77 27.19
C VAL A 39 25.20 -27.55 25.89
N GLU A 40 26.35 -28.13 25.52
CA GLU A 40 26.45 -29.21 24.55
C GLU A 40 25.74 -30.46 25.12
N ARG A 41 24.84 -31.04 24.34
CA ARG A 41 24.50 -32.46 24.48
C ARG A 41 24.61 -33.14 23.12
N ALA A 42 25.65 -33.95 23.03
CA ALA A 42 25.87 -34.94 22.00
C ALA A 42 24.76 -36.00 22.01
N ILE A 43 24.19 -36.31 20.85
CA ILE A 43 23.44 -37.55 20.64
C ILE A 43 23.88 -38.19 19.31
N HIS A 44 24.20 -39.47 19.44
CA HIS A 44 24.77 -40.38 18.45
C HIS A 44 24.03 -40.47 17.11
N ARG A 45 24.83 -40.57 16.03
CA ARG A 45 24.45 -41.18 14.75
C ARG A 45 24.56 -42.70 14.84
N PRO A 46 23.73 -43.44 14.07
CA PRO A 46 24.18 -44.65 13.41
C PRO A 46 24.35 -44.44 11.90
N ARG A 47 25.45 -45.01 11.37
CA ARG A 47 25.76 -45.16 9.94
C ARG A 47 25.17 -46.48 9.42
N SER A 48 24.53 -46.43 8.25
CA SER A 48 24.50 -47.48 7.20
C SER A 48 23.50 -47.01 6.14
N GLY A 49 23.69 -47.09 4.83
CA GLY A 49 24.73 -47.66 3.99
C GLY A 49 24.34 -47.45 2.52
N THR A 50 25.27 -47.78 1.64
CA THR A 50 25.10 -48.10 0.21
C THR A 50 24.68 -46.98 -0.76
N SER A 51 25.72 -46.44 -1.39
CA SER A 51 25.78 -45.84 -2.72
C SER A 51 25.34 -46.77 -3.85
N ARG A 52 24.61 -46.23 -4.84
CA ARG A 52 24.80 -46.52 -6.27
C ARG A 52 24.41 -45.27 -7.10
N PRO A 53 25.27 -44.78 -8.01
CA PRO A 53 24.93 -43.72 -8.95
C PRO A 53 24.32 -44.34 -10.22
N LEU A 54 23.60 -43.56 -11.05
CA LEU A 54 23.89 -43.44 -12.50
C LEU A 54 22.89 -42.56 -13.28
N HIS A 55 23.46 -41.92 -14.31
CA HIS A 55 22.88 -41.32 -15.51
C HIS A 55 22.33 -39.87 -15.50
N ARG A 56 23.27 -38.95 -15.71
CA ARG A 56 23.12 -37.71 -16.50
C ARG A 56 22.75 -38.05 -17.95
N PHE A 57 21.64 -37.51 -18.45
CA PHE A 57 21.45 -37.25 -19.88
C PHE A 57 21.73 -35.75 -20.13
N ARG A 58 22.86 -35.45 -20.76
CA ARG A 58 23.13 -34.15 -21.40
C ARG A 58 22.68 -34.26 -22.86
N ARG A 59 21.70 -33.46 -23.27
CA ARG A 59 21.52 -33.11 -24.69
C ARG A 59 21.97 -31.67 -24.88
N SER A 60 23.14 -31.53 -25.50
CA SER A 60 23.71 -30.29 -26.00
C SER A 60 23.05 -29.94 -27.34
N ILE A 61 22.38 -28.79 -27.40
CA ILE A 61 21.89 -28.16 -28.63
C ILE A 61 23.01 -27.26 -29.17
N LYS A 62 23.45 -27.51 -30.40
CA LYS A 62 24.40 -26.68 -31.15
C LYS A 62 23.65 -25.50 -31.75
N PHE A 63 23.98 -24.27 -31.33
CA PHE A 63 23.66 -23.07 -32.10
C PHE A 63 24.73 -22.86 -33.18
N ARG A 64 24.27 -22.56 -34.40
CA ARG A 64 25.09 -22.39 -35.60
C ARG A 64 25.01 -20.91 -35.97
N ASP A 65 26.12 -20.20 -35.81
CA ASP A 65 26.30 -18.83 -36.30
C ASP A 65 26.24 -18.80 -37.83
N ARG A 66 25.49 -17.86 -38.40
CA ARG A 66 25.65 -17.42 -39.80
C ARG A 66 26.01 -15.94 -39.80
N LEU A 67 27.28 -15.68 -40.06
CA LEU A 67 27.79 -14.42 -40.58
C LEU A 67 27.35 -14.30 -42.04
N ALA A 68 26.72 -13.18 -42.38
CA ALA A 68 26.51 -12.75 -43.76
C ALA A 68 27.46 -11.61 -44.07
N SER A 69 28.36 -11.87 -45.01
CA SER A 69 29.24 -10.94 -45.69
C SER A 69 28.48 -10.16 -46.77
N GLY A 70 28.79 -8.87 -46.92
CA GLY A 70 28.40 -8.07 -48.08
C GLY A 70 28.74 -6.60 -47.88
N GLY A 71 29.93 -6.18 -48.32
CA GLY A 71 30.38 -4.79 -48.23
C GLY A 71 29.96 -3.94 -49.43
N MET A 72 30.07 -2.62 -49.27
CA MET A 72 30.60 -1.69 -50.29
C MET A 72 30.59 -0.24 -49.74
N GLY A 73 31.71 0.47 -49.97
CA GLY A 73 31.72 1.92 -50.16
C GLY A 73 32.20 2.80 -49.00
N CYS A 74 33.51 3.05 -48.93
CA CYS A 74 34.03 4.34 -48.46
C CYS A 74 34.11 5.32 -49.65
N PRO A 75 34.20 6.63 -49.37
CA PRO A 75 35.35 7.36 -49.92
C PRO A 75 36.05 8.26 -48.90
N ASP A 76 37.38 8.11 -48.90
CA ASP A 76 38.45 9.11 -48.91
C ASP A 76 38.46 10.31 -47.95
N GLY A 77 39.55 10.38 -47.18
CA GLY A 77 40.01 11.56 -46.46
C GLY A 77 41.27 11.27 -45.65
N ALA A 78 42.43 11.37 -46.32
CA ALA A 78 43.76 11.02 -45.84
C ALA A 78 44.24 11.74 -44.57
N SER A 79 44.98 11.04 -43.70
CA SER A 79 46.41 11.30 -43.45
C SER A 79 46.93 10.45 -42.27
N CYS A 80 48.12 9.89 -42.47
CA CYS A 80 48.87 9.08 -41.52
C CYS A 80 49.88 9.96 -40.76
N LEU A 81 50.44 9.38 -39.67
CA LEU A 81 51.54 9.83 -38.80
C LEU A 81 51.07 10.68 -37.58
N SER A 82 51.45 10.42 -36.33
CA SER A 82 52.60 9.69 -35.78
C SER A 82 52.39 9.28 -34.31
N GLU A 83 53.11 8.25 -33.85
CA GLU A 83 53.28 7.85 -32.46
C GLU A 83 54.14 8.87 -31.69
N SER A 84 53.55 9.98 -31.24
CA SER A 84 54.16 10.81 -30.19
C SER A 84 53.15 11.81 -29.64
N ASP A 85 52.15 11.33 -28.90
CA ASP A 85 51.37 12.16 -27.96
C ASP A 85 50.88 11.29 -26.78
N LEU A 86 51.82 10.52 -26.23
CA LEU A 86 51.72 9.86 -24.93
C LEU A 86 52.28 10.82 -23.87
N GLN A 87 51.51 11.83 -23.46
CA GLN A 87 51.57 12.48 -22.14
C GLN A 87 50.71 13.74 -22.11
N GLY A 88 49.48 13.63 -21.59
CA GLY A 88 48.74 14.81 -21.18
C GLY A 88 47.23 14.64 -21.16
N ARG A 89 46.69 14.61 -19.94
CA ARG A 89 45.27 14.91 -19.62
C ARG A 89 44.25 13.84 -20.05
N THR A 90 43.79 13.05 -19.08
CA THR A 90 42.61 13.45 -18.29
C THR A 90 42.31 12.39 -17.24
N LYS A 91 42.14 12.85 -16.00
CA LYS A 91 41.49 12.14 -14.91
C LYS A 91 40.04 11.82 -15.30
N MET A 92 39.80 10.76 -16.07
CA MET A 92 38.51 10.07 -16.05
C MET A 92 38.54 9.08 -14.91
N GLY A 93 38.31 9.59 -13.70
CA GLY A 93 38.04 8.76 -12.55
C GLY A 93 36.84 7.89 -12.86
N ASN A 94 37.06 6.57 -12.92
CA ASN A 94 36.20 5.50 -12.42
C ASN A 94 34.69 5.81 -12.25
N ARG A 95 34.04 6.38 -13.26
CA ARG A 95 32.60 6.27 -13.46
C ARG A 95 32.32 4.98 -14.24
N ARG A 96 32.86 3.87 -13.76
CA ARG A 96 32.16 2.60 -13.94
C ARG A 96 30.92 2.73 -13.08
N VAL A 97 29.83 3.06 -13.75
CA VAL A 97 28.46 3.01 -13.27
C VAL A 97 28.36 1.88 -12.25
N LEU A 98 28.27 2.23 -10.97
CA LEU A 98 27.75 1.32 -9.97
C LEU A 98 26.35 1.03 -10.48
N LEU A 99 26.16 -0.07 -11.21
CA LEU A 99 24.84 -0.60 -11.50
C LEU A 99 24.29 -0.93 -10.11
N LEU A 100 23.59 0.01 -9.50
CA LEU A 100 22.92 -0.22 -8.23
C LEU A 100 22.10 -1.49 -8.45
N ILE A 101 22.37 -2.53 -7.66
CA ILE A 101 21.55 -3.73 -7.70
C ILE A 101 20.19 -3.29 -7.14
N MET A 102 19.29 -2.92 -8.03
CA MET A 102 17.97 -2.44 -7.67
C MET A 102 17.04 -3.66 -7.57
N PHE A 103 16.33 -3.78 -6.46
CA PHE A 103 15.32 -4.82 -6.24
C PHE A 103 14.02 -4.15 -5.78
N SER A 104 12.91 -4.71 -6.23
CA SER A 104 11.56 -4.28 -5.87
C SER A 104 10.84 -5.44 -5.21
N GLU A 105 10.27 -5.21 -4.03
CA GLU A 105 9.47 -6.21 -3.32
C GLU A 105 7.98 -5.91 -3.55
N PHE A 106 7.27 -6.85 -4.18
CA PHE A 106 5.87 -6.65 -4.54
C PHE A 106 4.87 -7.41 -3.66
N HIS A 107 5.34 -8.17 -2.67
CA HIS A 107 4.47 -9.00 -1.83
C HIS A 107 4.77 -8.82 -0.34
N ALA A 108 4.98 -7.59 0.13
CA ALA A 108 5.13 -7.33 1.55
C ALA A 108 3.77 -7.32 2.28
N ARG A 109 3.71 -7.93 3.46
CA ARG A 109 2.53 -7.89 4.35
C ARG A 109 2.86 -7.08 5.58
N SER A 110 2.10 -6.03 5.83
CA SER A 110 2.28 -5.19 7.00
C SER A 110 1.46 -5.71 8.18
N ALA A 111 1.59 -5.04 9.33
CA ALA A 111 0.75 -5.26 10.51
C ALA A 111 -0.76 -5.09 10.26
N PHE A 112 -1.16 -4.49 9.12
CA PHE A 112 -2.57 -4.42 8.73
C PHE A 112 -3.11 -5.68 8.08
N SER A 113 -2.24 -6.60 7.65
CA SER A 113 -2.64 -7.99 7.48
C SER A 113 -2.79 -8.60 8.88
N PHE A 114 -3.97 -8.42 9.49
CA PHE A 114 -4.16 -8.69 10.91
C PHE A 114 -3.68 -10.08 11.33
N LEU A 115 -2.84 -10.09 12.37
CA LEU A 115 -2.22 -11.27 12.96
C LEU A 115 -1.44 -12.15 11.95
N ARG A 116 -0.96 -11.55 10.85
CA ARG A 116 -0.15 -12.21 9.82
C ARG A 116 1.16 -11.46 9.56
N GLY A 117 1.09 -10.16 9.29
CA GLY A 117 2.27 -9.29 9.28
C GLY A 117 2.50 -8.65 10.64
N THR A 118 3.75 -8.31 10.97
CA THR A 118 4.06 -7.77 12.31
C THR A 118 4.60 -6.35 12.28
N SER A 119 5.17 -5.92 11.15
CA SER A 119 5.80 -4.61 11.05
C SER A 119 4.84 -3.59 10.44
N CYS A 120 4.79 -2.39 11.02
CA CYS A 120 3.96 -1.32 10.47
C CYS A 120 4.51 -0.84 9.11
N PRO A 121 3.64 -0.36 8.18
CA PRO A 121 4.08 0.11 6.87
C PRO A 121 5.18 1.17 6.95
N LYS A 122 5.09 2.11 7.90
CA LYS A 122 6.09 3.17 8.12
C LYS A 122 7.48 2.61 8.38
N ALA A 123 7.59 1.61 9.26
CA ALA A 123 8.88 0.98 9.57
C ALA A 123 9.41 0.17 8.38
N MET A 124 8.53 -0.53 7.66
CA MET A 124 8.90 -1.30 6.49
C MET A 124 9.38 -0.41 5.34
N VAL A 125 8.73 0.73 5.09
CA VAL A 125 9.18 1.72 4.08
C VAL A 125 10.57 2.27 4.44
N LYS A 126 10.77 2.70 5.69
CA LYS A 126 12.10 3.19 6.14
C LYS A 126 13.17 2.12 5.96
N ARG A 127 12.87 0.89 6.37
CA ARG A 127 13.80 -0.23 6.20
C ARG A 127 14.10 -0.54 4.74
N ALA A 128 13.09 -0.47 3.86
CA ALA A 128 13.27 -0.66 2.43
C ALA A 128 14.20 0.41 1.83
N ALA A 129 14.03 1.68 2.24
CA ALA A 129 14.90 2.78 1.84
C ALA A 129 16.35 2.55 2.30
N GLU A 130 16.56 2.18 3.56
CA GLU A 130 17.89 1.83 4.11
C GLU A 130 18.55 0.66 3.36
N LEU A 131 17.77 -0.34 2.97
CA LEU A 131 18.25 -1.50 2.23
C LEU A 131 18.51 -1.20 0.74
N GLY A 132 18.04 -0.06 0.22
CA GLY A 132 18.19 0.34 -1.18
C GLY A 132 17.16 -0.27 -2.13
N TYR A 133 15.91 -0.43 -1.69
CA TYR A 133 14.82 -0.91 -2.56
C TYR A 133 14.42 0.18 -3.57
N LYS A 134 14.04 -0.26 -4.78
CA LYS A 134 13.41 0.64 -5.79
C LYS A 134 11.95 0.84 -5.47
N ASP A 135 11.22 -0.25 -5.23
CA ASP A 135 9.81 -0.22 -4.87
C ASP A 135 9.51 -1.18 -3.71
N ILE A 136 8.48 -0.83 -2.95
CA ILE A 136 7.83 -1.74 -2.01
C ILE A 136 6.32 -1.70 -2.22
N ALA A 137 5.70 -2.85 -2.45
CA ALA A 137 4.27 -3.01 -2.48
C ALA A 137 3.77 -3.64 -1.18
N PHE A 138 2.71 -3.05 -0.62
CA PHE A 138 1.97 -3.65 0.48
C PHE A 138 0.74 -4.33 -0.08
N THR A 139 0.70 -5.66 0.01
CA THR A 139 -0.42 -6.51 -0.43
C THR A 139 -1.15 -7.02 0.81
N ASP A 140 -1.68 -6.08 1.59
CA ASP A 140 -2.37 -6.43 2.82
C ASP A 140 -3.65 -7.22 2.56
N HIS A 141 -4.01 -8.08 3.50
CA HIS A 141 -5.15 -8.97 3.38
C HIS A 141 -6.47 -8.19 3.37
N GLY A 142 -7.26 -8.36 2.31
CA GLY A 142 -8.58 -7.74 2.19
C GLY A 142 -8.57 -6.21 2.03
N GLY A 143 -7.44 -5.55 1.77
CA GLY A 143 -7.51 -4.09 1.63
C GLY A 143 -6.19 -3.36 1.39
N PHE A 144 -6.32 -2.05 1.18
CA PHE A 144 -5.21 -1.12 0.92
C PHE A 144 -4.66 -0.44 2.19
N TYR A 145 -4.91 -1.04 3.36
CA TYR A 145 -4.67 -0.41 4.66
C TYR A 145 -3.21 0.07 4.82
N GLY A 146 -2.25 -0.77 4.43
CA GLY A 146 -0.84 -0.42 4.47
C GLY A 146 -0.41 0.56 3.38
N SER A 147 -1.05 0.53 2.21
CA SER A 147 -0.68 1.35 1.05
C SER A 147 -0.79 2.85 1.34
N ALA A 148 -1.85 3.29 2.03
CA ALA A 148 -2.03 4.71 2.37
C ALA A 148 -0.93 5.22 3.34
N ARG A 149 -0.62 4.44 4.39
CA ARG A 149 0.46 4.80 5.33
C ARG A 149 1.84 4.76 4.67
N ALA A 150 2.05 3.81 3.76
CA ALA A 150 3.28 3.71 3.00
C ALA A 150 3.48 4.93 2.09
N HIS A 151 2.44 5.34 1.36
CA HIS A 151 2.46 6.51 0.49
C HIS A 151 2.85 7.78 1.25
N ASN A 152 2.19 8.05 2.38
CA ASN A 152 2.51 9.21 3.21
C ASN A 152 3.95 9.15 3.74
N THR A 153 4.40 7.97 4.19
CA THR A 153 5.79 7.81 4.66
C THR A 153 6.80 8.07 3.56
N ILE A 154 6.53 7.63 2.31
CA ILE A 154 7.43 7.90 1.18
C ILE A 154 7.45 9.38 0.84
N LYS A 155 6.30 10.08 0.88
CA LYS A 155 6.25 11.53 0.68
C LYS A 155 7.18 12.25 1.67
N ASP A 156 7.15 11.87 2.94
CA ASP A 156 8.03 12.44 3.97
C ASP A 156 9.51 12.14 3.67
N LEU A 157 9.82 11.01 3.04
CA LEU A 157 11.18 10.58 2.70
C LEU A 157 11.67 11.01 1.32
N LYS A 158 10.84 11.64 0.46
CA LYS A 158 11.19 11.98 -0.94
C LYS A 158 12.44 12.87 -1.05
N ALA A 159 12.80 13.61 0.01
CA ALA A 159 14.04 14.40 0.06
C ALA A 159 15.31 13.53 0.18
N GLU A 160 15.20 12.30 0.69
CA GLU A 160 16.33 11.46 1.12
C GLU A 160 16.40 10.11 0.39
N SER A 161 15.31 9.66 -0.26
CA SER A 161 15.24 8.33 -0.88
C SER A 161 14.42 8.31 -2.18
N ARG A 162 14.75 7.37 -3.08
CA ARG A 162 14.05 7.16 -4.37
C ARG A 162 13.06 6.00 -4.35
N ILE A 163 12.67 5.53 -3.17
CA ILE A 163 11.76 4.39 -3.05
C ILE A 163 10.34 4.80 -3.49
N ARG A 164 9.65 3.92 -4.22
CA ARG A 164 8.22 4.09 -4.57
C ARG A 164 7.33 3.12 -3.80
N ALA A 165 6.12 3.56 -3.48
CA ALA A 165 5.07 2.71 -2.91
C ALA A 165 4.22 2.19 -4.05
N VAL A 166 4.06 0.88 -4.11
CA VAL A 166 3.15 0.23 -5.04
C VAL A 166 1.90 -0.22 -4.29
N VAL A 167 0.74 0.02 -4.90
CA VAL A 167 -0.56 -0.29 -4.32
C VAL A 167 -0.98 -1.69 -4.72
N GLY A 168 -1.44 -2.47 -3.74
CA GLY A 168 -1.96 -3.81 -3.96
C GLY A 168 -2.76 -4.29 -2.77
N ALA A 169 -3.34 -5.47 -2.90
CA ALA A 169 -4.06 -6.16 -1.83
C ALA A 169 -3.96 -7.67 -2.05
N THR A 170 -4.23 -8.44 -1.01
CA THR A 170 -4.39 -9.89 -1.11
C THR A 170 -5.88 -10.25 -1.10
N LEU A 171 -6.33 -10.96 -2.13
CA LEU A 171 -7.69 -11.46 -2.29
C LEU A 171 -7.81 -12.88 -1.72
N ASP A 172 -8.84 -13.11 -0.91
CA ASP A 172 -9.24 -14.47 -0.54
C ASP A 172 -9.90 -15.18 -1.71
N GLN A 173 -9.49 -16.42 -1.93
CA GLN A 173 -10.08 -17.29 -2.94
C GLN A 173 -11.02 -18.30 -2.28
N PRO A 174 -12.08 -18.77 -2.99
CA PRO A 174 -13.01 -19.77 -2.46
C PRO A 174 -12.36 -21.09 -2.00
N ASP A 175 -11.18 -21.43 -2.51
CA ASP A 175 -10.40 -22.61 -2.11
C ASP A 175 -9.52 -22.37 -0.87
N GLY A 176 -9.65 -21.20 -0.25
CA GLY A 176 -8.86 -20.76 0.90
C GLY A 176 -7.41 -20.40 0.55
N SER A 177 -7.08 -20.20 -0.73
CA SER A 177 -5.81 -19.60 -1.14
C SER A 177 -5.86 -18.07 -1.08
N HIS A 178 -4.67 -17.47 -0.99
CA HIS A 178 -4.49 -16.02 -0.89
C HIS A 178 -3.78 -15.52 -2.14
N LEU A 179 -4.44 -14.65 -2.91
CA LEU A 179 -3.95 -14.14 -4.19
C LEU A 179 -3.52 -12.67 -4.07
N PRO A 180 -2.21 -12.36 -4.06
CA PRO A 180 -1.72 -10.99 -4.12
C PRO A 180 -1.97 -10.39 -5.51
N VAL A 181 -2.52 -9.17 -5.52
CA VAL A 181 -2.82 -8.42 -6.73
C VAL A 181 -2.31 -6.99 -6.60
N LEU A 182 -1.69 -6.47 -7.66
CA LEU A 182 -1.16 -5.11 -7.74
C LEU A 182 -1.97 -4.24 -8.71
N CYS A 183 -2.04 -2.95 -8.40
CA CYS A 183 -2.67 -1.95 -9.25
C CYS A 183 -1.61 -1.30 -10.16
N ALA A 184 -1.65 -1.59 -11.47
CA ALA A 184 -0.76 -0.94 -12.45
C ALA A 184 -1.20 0.49 -12.80
N THR A 185 -2.52 0.71 -12.83
CA THR A 185 -3.18 1.95 -13.32
C THR A 185 -4.29 2.42 -12.37
N ARG A 186 -4.74 3.67 -12.50
CA ARG A 186 -5.92 4.18 -11.77
C ARG A 186 -7.18 3.33 -12.02
N ASN A 187 -7.34 2.82 -13.25
CA ASN A 187 -8.44 1.91 -13.57
C ASN A 187 -8.37 0.61 -12.79
N SER A 188 -7.19 -0.02 -12.73
CA SER A 188 -7.00 -1.25 -11.95
C SER A 188 -7.27 -1.03 -10.46
N TYR A 189 -6.86 0.10 -9.89
CA TYR A 189 -7.19 0.48 -8.51
C TYR A 189 -8.70 0.62 -8.30
N ARG A 190 -9.42 1.29 -9.20
CA ARG A 190 -10.89 1.40 -9.15
C ARG A 190 -11.57 0.03 -9.20
N VAL A 191 -11.14 -0.85 -10.11
CA VAL A 191 -11.71 -2.21 -10.23
C VAL A 191 -11.46 -3.02 -8.96
N LEU A 192 -10.21 -3.06 -8.47
CA LEU A 192 -9.89 -3.81 -7.25
C LEU A 192 -10.59 -3.23 -6.02
N SER A 193 -10.77 -1.90 -5.95
CA SER A 193 -11.49 -1.28 -4.84
C SER A 193 -12.96 -1.71 -4.80
N ARG A 194 -13.64 -1.76 -5.96
CA ARG A 194 -15.01 -2.28 -6.06
C ARG A 194 -15.08 -3.75 -5.71
N HIS A 195 -14.18 -4.55 -6.26
CA HIS A 195 -14.13 -5.98 -6.01
C HIS A 195 -13.90 -6.30 -4.52
N LEU A 196 -12.98 -5.58 -3.86
CA LEU A 196 -12.78 -5.67 -2.42
C LEU A 196 -14.04 -5.25 -1.66
N THR A 197 -14.68 -4.13 -2.02
CA THR A 197 -15.95 -3.71 -1.40
C THR A 197 -17.01 -4.81 -1.51
N ASP A 198 -17.16 -5.43 -2.68
CA ASP A 198 -18.12 -6.51 -2.85
C ASP A 198 -17.76 -7.73 -1.99
N LEU A 199 -16.48 -8.09 -1.88
CA LEU A 199 -16.03 -9.16 -0.97
C LEU A 199 -16.32 -8.87 0.52
N HIS A 200 -16.39 -7.59 0.94
CA HIS A 200 -16.73 -7.23 2.32
C HIS A 200 -18.23 -7.15 2.55
N LEU A 201 -19.01 -6.80 1.52
CA LEU A 201 -20.46 -6.59 1.64
C LEU A 201 -21.28 -7.84 1.25
N LYS A 202 -20.73 -8.70 0.41
CA LYS A 202 -21.40 -9.86 -0.21
C LYS A 202 -20.47 -11.07 -0.16
N ASP A 203 -21.05 -12.26 -0.11
CA ASP A 203 -20.27 -13.51 -0.20
C ASP A 203 -19.66 -13.74 -1.59
N GLN A 204 -20.18 -13.08 -2.62
CA GLN A 204 -19.70 -13.20 -4.00
C GLN A 204 -19.46 -11.81 -4.60
N PRO A 205 -18.24 -11.53 -5.09
CA PRO A 205 -17.96 -10.27 -5.72
C PRO A 205 -18.65 -10.15 -7.07
N GLU A 206 -19.20 -8.98 -7.35
CA GLU A 206 -19.73 -8.65 -8.66
C GLU A 206 -18.62 -7.99 -9.50
N GLY A 207 -18.56 -8.33 -10.79
CA GLY A 207 -17.62 -7.70 -11.71
C GLY A 207 -16.44 -8.59 -12.11
N ASP A 208 -16.14 -8.52 -13.41
CA ASP A 208 -15.08 -9.28 -14.04
C ASP A 208 -13.72 -8.60 -13.81
N LEU A 209 -12.74 -9.38 -13.38
CA LEU A 209 -11.35 -8.94 -13.26
C LEU A 209 -10.59 -9.04 -14.60
N HIS A 210 -11.20 -9.65 -15.61
CA HIS A 210 -10.66 -9.83 -16.95
C HIS A 210 -10.11 -8.54 -17.54
N ASP A 211 -8.82 -8.57 -17.88
CA ASP A 211 -8.09 -7.48 -18.54
C ASP A 211 -8.26 -6.10 -17.87
N SER A 212 -8.51 -6.10 -16.56
CA SER A 212 -8.69 -4.87 -15.76
C SER A 212 -7.41 -4.04 -15.56
N GLY A 213 -6.27 -4.56 -16.04
CA GLY A 213 -4.93 -4.02 -15.79
C GLY A 213 -4.38 -4.37 -14.40
N LEU A 214 -5.08 -5.21 -13.63
CA LEU A 214 -4.57 -5.79 -12.40
C LEU A 214 -3.48 -6.81 -12.70
N ILE A 215 -2.43 -6.82 -11.89
CA ILE A 215 -1.35 -7.80 -11.98
C ILE A 215 -1.50 -8.82 -10.85
N ALA A 216 -1.67 -10.09 -11.19
CA ALA A 216 -1.72 -11.19 -10.24
C ALA A 216 -0.33 -11.78 -10.03
N LEU A 217 0.03 -11.94 -8.76
CA LEU A 217 1.21 -12.70 -8.36
C LEU A 217 0.73 -14.06 -7.82
N THR A 218 1.40 -15.17 -8.17
CA THR A 218 0.91 -16.50 -7.75
C THR A 218 1.02 -16.78 -6.25
N GLY A 219 1.58 -15.86 -5.48
CA GLY A 219 1.64 -15.91 -4.03
C GLY A 219 2.81 -16.71 -3.48
N ASP A 220 2.87 -16.72 -2.14
CA ASP A 220 3.80 -17.54 -1.37
C ASP A 220 3.15 -18.89 -1.03
N ARG A 221 3.51 -19.47 0.12
CA ARG A 221 2.99 -20.77 0.56
C ARG A 221 1.46 -20.83 0.70
N ASP A 222 0.81 -19.70 0.89
CA ASP A 222 -0.66 -19.60 0.94
C ASP A 222 -1.29 -19.30 -0.43
N GLY A 223 -0.48 -19.15 -1.47
CA GLY A 223 -0.91 -18.85 -2.83
C GLY A 223 -1.61 -20.02 -3.54
N PRO A 224 -2.41 -19.72 -4.60
CA PRO A 224 -3.22 -20.70 -5.32
C PRO A 224 -2.42 -21.85 -5.93
N LEU A 225 -1.18 -21.61 -6.37
CA LEU A 225 -0.36 -22.67 -6.95
C LEU A 225 0.29 -23.53 -5.86
N ILE A 226 0.97 -22.90 -4.89
CA ILE A 226 1.77 -23.63 -3.91
C ILE A 226 0.88 -24.50 -3.01
N ARG A 227 -0.32 -24.05 -2.63
CA ARG A 227 -1.25 -24.89 -1.83
C ARG A 227 -1.60 -26.21 -2.50
N HIS A 228 -1.76 -26.23 -3.83
CA HIS A 228 -1.94 -27.47 -4.58
C HIS A 228 -0.68 -28.34 -4.58
N LEU A 229 0.50 -27.75 -4.75
CA LEU A 229 1.78 -28.47 -4.77
C LEU A 229 2.16 -29.09 -3.42
N LEU A 230 1.75 -28.46 -2.31
CA LEU A 230 1.90 -29.02 -0.97
C LEU A 230 1.07 -30.28 -0.73
N ARG A 231 0.01 -30.48 -1.52
CA ARG A 231 -0.84 -31.68 -1.52
C ARG A 231 -0.50 -32.62 -2.69
N ASP A 232 0.67 -32.43 -3.31
CA ASP A 232 1.13 -33.16 -4.49
C ASP A 232 0.18 -33.12 -5.71
N ASN A 233 -0.72 -32.13 -5.76
CA ASN A 233 -1.69 -31.97 -6.83
C ASN A 233 -1.17 -31.04 -7.93
N ARG A 234 -0.33 -31.56 -8.82
CA ARG A 234 0.21 -30.80 -9.98
C ARG A 234 -0.87 -30.36 -10.97
N ALA A 235 -1.89 -31.20 -11.19
CA ALA A 235 -2.99 -30.87 -12.09
C ALA A 235 -3.78 -29.64 -11.58
N GLY A 236 -4.01 -29.56 -10.27
CA GLY A 236 -4.63 -28.42 -9.62
C GLY A 236 -3.80 -27.15 -9.75
N ALA A 237 -2.48 -27.22 -9.57
CA ALA A 237 -1.60 -26.07 -9.76
C ALA A 237 -1.63 -25.54 -11.21
N LEU A 238 -1.61 -26.43 -12.21
CA LEU A 238 -1.76 -26.06 -13.62
C LEU A 238 -3.13 -25.44 -13.91
N ALA A 239 -4.21 -26.01 -13.38
CA ALA A 239 -5.56 -25.48 -13.53
C ALA A 239 -5.70 -24.10 -12.90
N ALA A 240 -5.14 -23.89 -11.71
CA ALA A 240 -5.10 -22.61 -11.03
C ALA A 240 -4.34 -21.55 -11.85
N ALA A 241 -3.16 -21.91 -12.39
CA ALA A 241 -2.40 -21.00 -13.26
C ALA A 241 -3.19 -20.61 -14.53
N LYS A 242 -3.85 -21.57 -15.18
CA LYS A 242 -4.73 -21.30 -16.33
C LYS A 242 -5.92 -20.41 -15.97
N LYS A 243 -6.52 -20.62 -14.79
CA LYS A 243 -7.59 -19.75 -14.28
C LYS A 243 -7.09 -18.32 -14.10
N LEU A 244 -5.92 -18.12 -13.50
CA LEU A 244 -5.33 -16.79 -13.36
C LEU A 244 -5.04 -16.15 -14.72
N ILE A 245 -4.54 -16.90 -15.70
CA ILE A 245 -4.33 -16.40 -17.07
C ILE A 245 -5.65 -15.94 -17.70
N ASN A 246 -6.70 -16.75 -17.57
CA ASN A 246 -8.02 -16.39 -18.08
C ASN A 246 -8.60 -15.16 -17.37
N THR A 247 -8.32 -14.97 -16.07
CA THR A 247 -8.88 -13.87 -15.28
C THR A 247 -8.08 -12.58 -15.39
N PHE A 248 -6.76 -12.61 -15.54
CA PHE A 248 -5.94 -11.38 -15.54
C PHE A 248 -5.30 -11.10 -16.90
N GLY A 249 -5.28 -12.09 -17.79
CA GLY A 249 -4.53 -12.06 -19.04
C GLY A 249 -3.09 -12.53 -18.87
N LEU A 250 -2.54 -13.16 -19.91
CA LEU A 250 -1.21 -13.79 -19.90
C LEU A 250 -0.09 -12.83 -19.45
N ARG A 251 -0.17 -11.55 -19.86
CA ARG A 251 0.86 -10.54 -19.55
C ARG A 251 0.80 -10.02 -18.11
N ASN A 252 -0.25 -10.36 -17.36
CA ASN A 252 -0.51 -9.81 -16.03
C ASN A 252 -0.40 -10.87 -14.92
N VAL A 253 0.06 -12.08 -15.24
CA VAL A 253 0.29 -13.13 -14.25
C VAL A 253 1.79 -13.35 -14.09
N PHE A 254 2.29 -13.30 -12.86
CA PHE A 254 3.68 -13.56 -12.52
C PHE A 254 3.79 -14.73 -11.57
N VAL A 255 4.64 -15.71 -11.91
CA VAL A 255 4.91 -16.87 -11.05
C VAL A 255 5.95 -16.47 -10.01
N GLU A 256 5.50 -16.30 -8.77
CA GLU A 256 6.38 -15.99 -7.65
C GLU A 256 7.26 -17.19 -7.29
N ILE A 257 8.55 -16.91 -7.11
CA ILE A 257 9.53 -17.86 -6.60
C ILE A 257 10.02 -17.34 -5.25
N ASN A 258 9.80 -18.11 -4.19
CA ASN A 258 10.27 -17.79 -2.84
C ASN A 258 11.33 -18.79 -2.37
N ARG A 259 12.32 -18.33 -1.61
CA ARG A 259 13.43 -19.16 -1.10
C ARG A 259 13.58 -18.94 0.40
N HIS A 260 12.72 -19.60 1.17
CA HIS A 260 12.63 -19.52 2.62
C HIS A 260 13.35 -20.67 3.33
N ARG A 261 14.15 -21.47 2.61
CA ARG A 261 14.93 -22.61 3.13
C ARG A 261 14.05 -23.69 3.78
N LEU A 262 12.83 -23.84 3.29
CA LEU A 262 11.97 -24.94 3.72
C LEU A 262 12.33 -26.20 2.94
N ARG A 263 12.06 -27.37 3.53
CA ARG A 263 12.37 -28.68 2.95
C ARG A 263 11.84 -28.84 1.51
N ASP A 264 10.67 -28.29 1.24
CA ASP A 264 9.97 -28.46 -0.04
C ASP A 264 10.30 -27.39 -1.09
N ASP A 265 10.99 -26.30 -0.72
CA ASP A 265 11.26 -25.15 -1.59
C ASP A 265 11.90 -25.58 -2.92
N GLY A 266 12.90 -26.47 -2.85
CA GLY A 266 13.63 -26.91 -4.05
C GLY A 266 12.77 -27.73 -5.02
N ARG A 267 11.79 -28.49 -4.52
CA ARG A 267 10.86 -29.26 -5.37
C ARG A 267 9.80 -28.34 -5.96
N ILE A 268 9.23 -27.47 -5.13
CA ILE A 268 8.17 -26.53 -5.52
C ILE A 268 8.69 -25.51 -6.54
N ASN A 269 9.81 -24.84 -6.24
CA ASN A 269 10.38 -23.83 -7.13
C ASN A 269 10.78 -24.39 -8.49
N ARG A 270 11.25 -25.65 -8.55
CA ARG A 270 11.55 -26.31 -9.82
C ARG A 270 10.29 -26.48 -10.64
N TYR A 271 9.23 -27.03 -10.04
CA TYR A 271 7.93 -27.19 -10.72
C TYR A 271 7.34 -25.83 -11.15
N LEU A 272 7.40 -24.80 -10.30
CA LEU A 272 6.94 -23.46 -10.64
C LEU A 272 7.73 -22.87 -11.81
N THR A 273 9.04 -23.11 -11.87
CA THR A 273 9.89 -22.66 -12.99
C THR A 273 9.51 -23.37 -14.28
N ASP A 274 9.37 -24.71 -14.24
CA ASP A 274 8.98 -25.52 -15.41
C ASP A 274 7.56 -25.14 -15.89
N LEU A 275 6.64 -24.87 -14.95
CA LEU A 275 5.28 -24.44 -15.24
C LEU A 275 5.25 -23.05 -15.88
N ALA A 276 6.06 -22.11 -15.36
CA ALA A 276 6.17 -20.77 -15.91
C ALA A 276 6.71 -20.81 -17.35
N GLU A 277 7.72 -21.64 -17.61
CA GLU A 277 8.24 -21.85 -18.97
C GLU A 277 7.17 -22.45 -19.90
N TYR A 278 6.48 -23.51 -19.45
CA TYR A 278 5.43 -24.18 -20.23
C TYR A 278 4.26 -23.25 -20.58
N LEU A 279 3.87 -22.36 -19.68
CA LEU A 279 2.77 -21.41 -19.87
C LEU A 279 3.22 -20.05 -20.42
N HIS A 280 4.51 -19.86 -20.69
CA HIS A 280 5.09 -18.58 -21.10
C HIS A 280 4.81 -17.43 -20.12
N LEU A 281 4.85 -17.72 -18.81
CA LEU A 281 4.68 -16.75 -17.74
C LEU A 281 6.04 -16.24 -17.24
N PRO A 282 6.16 -14.94 -16.90
CA PRO A 282 7.34 -14.43 -16.22
C PRO A 282 7.42 -14.93 -14.77
N ILE A 283 8.60 -15.37 -14.37
CA ILE A 283 8.92 -15.64 -12.96
C ILE A 283 9.30 -14.36 -12.22
N LEU A 284 9.00 -14.26 -10.93
CA LEU A 284 9.28 -13.09 -10.12
C LEU A 284 9.89 -13.51 -8.77
N ALA A 285 11.03 -12.93 -8.39
CA ALA A 285 11.60 -13.15 -7.07
C ALA A 285 10.87 -12.29 -6.03
N SER A 286 10.36 -12.92 -4.98
CA SER A 286 9.83 -12.22 -3.80
C SER A 286 10.28 -12.93 -2.53
N ASN A 287 10.57 -12.18 -1.47
CA ASN A 287 10.74 -12.77 -0.15
C ASN A 287 9.42 -12.82 0.65
N ALA A 288 8.36 -12.18 0.14
CA ALA A 288 7.07 -12.01 0.78
C ALA A 288 7.20 -11.67 2.28
N PRO A 289 7.90 -10.57 2.65
CA PRO A 289 8.27 -10.32 4.03
C PRO A 289 7.04 -10.08 4.91
N LEU A 290 7.06 -10.67 6.10
CA LEU A 290 6.08 -10.41 7.16
C LEU A 290 6.59 -9.37 8.17
N HIS A 291 7.91 -9.12 8.15
CA HIS A 291 8.58 -8.31 9.15
C HIS A 291 9.91 -7.72 8.67
N ILE A 292 10.39 -6.67 9.36
CA ILE A 292 11.61 -5.93 8.98
C ILE A 292 12.92 -6.69 9.27
N SER A 293 12.97 -7.51 10.32
CA SER A 293 14.20 -8.18 10.77
C SER A 293 13.93 -9.60 11.28
N GLN A 294 14.96 -10.43 11.33
CA GLN A 294 14.84 -11.83 11.80
C GLN A 294 14.34 -11.95 13.24
N GLN A 295 14.63 -10.97 14.10
CA GLN A 295 14.20 -10.96 15.50
C GLN A 295 12.68 -10.82 15.64
N ASN A 296 12.03 -10.16 14.67
CA ASN A 296 10.58 -9.98 14.67
C ASN A 296 9.80 -11.28 14.37
N ARG A 297 10.49 -12.40 14.05
CA ARG A 297 9.84 -13.71 13.94
C ARG A 297 9.04 -14.07 15.20
N LEU A 298 9.59 -13.80 16.39
CA LEU A 298 8.91 -14.16 17.64
C LEU A 298 7.55 -13.49 17.78
N LEU A 299 7.44 -12.24 17.32
CA LEU A 299 6.17 -11.52 17.27
C LEU A 299 5.20 -12.13 16.24
N ALA A 300 5.73 -12.63 15.11
CA ALA A 300 4.91 -13.30 14.09
C ALA A 300 4.36 -14.65 14.60
N ASP A 301 5.16 -15.37 15.37
CA ASP A 301 4.76 -16.61 16.03
C ASP A 301 3.68 -16.33 17.10
N ALA A 302 3.84 -15.27 17.91
CA ALA A 302 2.82 -14.82 18.86
C ALA A 302 1.51 -14.40 18.17
N PHE A 303 1.58 -13.66 17.06
CA PHE A 303 0.40 -13.29 16.28
C PHE A 303 -0.31 -14.51 15.69
N THR A 304 0.47 -15.50 15.24
CA THR A 304 -0.08 -16.77 14.76
C THR A 304 -0.83 -17.51 15.87
N CYS A 305 -0.26 -17.55 17.09
CA CYS A 305 -0.92 -18.13 18.26
C CYS A 305 -2.25 -17.44 18.58
N LEU A 306 -2.26 -16.10 18.58
CA LEU A 306 -3.47 -15.30 18.78
C LEU A 306 -4.53 -15.59 17.69
N ARG A 307 -4.12 -15.65 16.42
CA ARG A 307 -5.01 -15.91 15.29
C ARG A 307 -5.65 -17.29 15.32
N HIS A 308 -4.94 -18.27 15.88
CA HIS A 308 -5.39 -19.66 15.95
C HIS A 308 -5.91 -20.06 17.33
N HIS A 309 -5.96 -19.12 18.29
CA HIS A 309 -6.40 -19.36 19.66
C HIS A 309 -5.67 -20.53 20.36
N VAL A 310 -4.34 -20.59 20.20
CA VAL A 310 -3.48 -21.63 20.80
C VAL A 310 -2.31 -21.01 21.56
N SER A 311 -1.74 -21.72 22.52
CA SER A 311 -0.48 -21.30 23.15
C SER A 311 0.73 -21.55 22.25
N LEU A 312 1.87 -20.92 22.55
CA LEU A 312 3.14 -21.15 21.84
C LEU A 312 3.55 -22.64 21.87
N ASP A 313 3.37 -23.31 23.01
CA ASP A 313 3.71 -24.73 23.16
C ASP A 313 2.81 -25.64 22.32
N GLN A 314 1.55 -25.24 22.12
CA GLN A 314 0.55 -26.01 21.36
C GLN A 314 0.59 -25.72 19.85
N ALA A 315 1.10 -24.56 19.44
CA ALA A 315 1.01 -24.09 18.06
C ALA A 315 1.71 -25.00 17.04
N GLY A 316 2.75 -25.73 17.44
CA GLY A 316 3.40 -26.75 16.62
C GLY A 316 3.77 -26.26 15.21
N LYS A 317 3.17 -26.86 14.18
CA LYS A 317 3.44 -26.53 12.76
C LYS A 317 2.77 -25.24 12.27
N LEU A 318 1.95 -24.58 13.09
CA LEU A 318 1.38 -23.27 12.75
C LEU A 318 2.46 -22.18 12.76
N LEU A 319 3.46 -22.32 13.63
CA LEU A 319 4.56 -21.37 13.76
C LEU A 319 5.46 -21.34 12.52
N LEU A 320 6.12 -20.20 12.30
CA LEU A 320 7.12 -20.10 11.25
C LEU A 320 8.26 -21.08 11.54
N GLN A 321 8.70 -21.83 10.52
CA GLN A 321 9.76 -22.82 10.69
C GLN A 321 11.14 -22.17 10.94
N ASN A 322 11.34 -20.95 10.44
CA ASN A 322 12.59 -20.20 10.56
C ASN A 322 12.34 -18.68 10.43
N SER A 323 13.39 -17.88 10.52
CA SER A 323 13.33 -16.41 10.45
C SER A 323 13.52 -15.85 9.02
N GLU A 324 13.28 -16.65 7.97
CA GLU A 324 13.62 -16.27 6.60
C GLU A 324 12.65 -15.25 5.99
N ARG A 325 11.49 -14.99 6.62
CA ARG A 325 10.41 -14.06 6.22
C ARG A 325 10.64 -12.59 6.60
N HIS A 326 11.90 -12.17 6.74
CA HIS A 326 12.29 -10.78 6.99
C HIS A 326 12.66 -10.02 5.70
N MET A 327 12.71 -8.69 5.72
CA MET A 327 13.17 -7.91 4.57
C MET A 327 14.67 -8.15 4.28
N ARG A 328 15.01 -8.45 3.02
CA ARG A 328 16.39 -8.77 2.58
C ARG A 328 16.95 -7.67 1.69
N SER A 329 18.25 -7.40 1.78
CA SER A 329 18.87 -6.44 0.86
C SER A 329 18.82 -6.92 -0.59
N PRO A 330 18.82 -6.00 -1.58
CA PRO A 330 18.92 -6.34 -3.00
C PRO A 330 20.14 -7.22 -3.32
N LYS A 331 21.29 -6.95 -2.68
CA LYS A 331 22.49 -7.79 -2.79
C LYS A 331 22.20 -9.23 -2.36
N LYS A 332 21.52 -9.42 -1.23
CA LYS A 332 21.21 -10.76 -0.73
C LYS A 332 20.19 -11.48 -1.62
N MET A 333 19.20 -10.77 -2.16
CA MET A 333 18.26 -11.32 -3.14
C MET A 333 19.00 -11.77 -4.41
N LYS A 334 19.93 -10.96 -4.93
CA LYS A 334 20.75 -11.33 -6.09
C LYS A 334 21.61 -12.57 -5.84
N GLU A 335 22.27 -12.66 -4.68
CA GLU A 335 23.04 -13.85 -4.29
C GLU A 335 22.15 -15.10 -4.18
N LEU A 336 20.97 -14.94 -3.57
CA LEU A 336 20.03 -16.03 -3.34
C LEU A 336 19.47 -16.58 -4.64
N PHE A 337 19.32 -15.75 -5.68
CA PHE A 337 18.80 -16.10 -6.99
C PHE A 337 19.89 -16.13 -8.08
N ALA A 338 21.15 -16.37 -7.72
CA ALA A 338 22.26 -16.35 -8.67
C ALA A 338 22.12 -17.37 -9.81
N ASP A 339 21.46 -18.50 -9.56
CA ASP A 339 21.10 -19.53 -10.54
C ASP A 339 19.85 -19.19 -11.37
N LEU A 340 19.06 -18.20 -10.94
CA LEU A 340 17.82 -17.78 -11.61
C LEU A 340 17.72 -16.23 -11.68
N PRO A 341 18.67 -15.56 -12.35
CA PRO A 341 18.75 -14.09 -12.36
C PRO A 341 17.53 -13.41 -12.97
N ALA A 342 16.82 -14.09 -13.89
CA ALA A 342 15.60 -13.59 -14.51
C ALA A 342 14.49 -13.27 -13.49
N ALA A 343 14.39 -14.03 -12.38
CA ALA A 343 13.38 -13.77 -11.34
C ALA A 343 13.59 -12.39 -10.68
N VAL A 344 14.84 -12.01 -10.42
CA VAL A 344 15.18 -10.69 -9.87
C VAL A 344 15.05 -9.61 -10.95
N ALA A 345 15.51 -9.87 -12.17
CA ALA A 345 15.40 -8.91 -13.27
C ALA A 345 13.94 -8.55 -13.59
N ASN A 346 13.03 -9.52 -13.55
CA ASN A 346 11.60 -9.29 -13.79
C ASN A 346 10.95 -8.37 -12.74
N THR A 347 11.56 -8.20 -11.55
CA THR A 347 11.08 -7.18 -10.58
C THR A 347 11.26 -5.75 -11.12
N GLN A 348 12.33 -5.50 -11.89
CA GLN A 348 12.54 -4.22 -12.58
C GLN A 348 11.52 -4.03 -13.71
N VAL A 349 11.33 -5.06 -14.53
CA VAL A 349 10.39 -5.02 -15.66
C VAL A 349 8.97 -4.76 -15.15
N LEU A 350 8.57 -5.40 -14.05
CA LEU A 350 7.28 -5.16 -13.43
C LEU A 350 7.17 -3.75 -12.84
N SER A 351 8.22 -3.27 -12.17
CA SER A 351 8.31 -1.91 -11.63
C SER A 351 8.06 -0.84 -12.70
N GLU A 352 8.63 -1.02 -13.90
CA GLU A 352 8.49 -0.10 -15.03
C GLU A 352 7.07 -0.07 -15.64
N ARG A 353 6.29 -1.14 -15.43
CA ARG A 353 4.91 -1.24 -15.90
C ARG A 353 3.89 -0.58 -14.95
N ILE A 354 4.31 -0.27 -13.72
CA ILE A 354 3.43 0.29 -12.70
C ILE A 354 3.67 1.79 -12.61
N ASP A 355 2.65 2.53 -13.06
CA ASP A 355 2.63 4.00 -13.05
C ASP A 355 1.74 4.54 -11.91
N PHE A 356 0.76 3.74 -11.47
CA PHE A 356 -0.19 4.18 -10.45
C PHE A 356 0.45 4.42 -9.08
N SER A 357 0.06 5.53 -8.46
CA SER A 357 0.31 5.83 -7.06
C SER A 357 -0.93 6.46 -6.44
N LEU A 358 -0.97 6.56 -5.10
CA LEU A 358 -2.04 7.30 -4.40
C LEU A 358 -1.85 8.83 -4.47
N GLU A 359 -0.97 9.32 -5.35
CA GLU A 359 -0.80 10.73 -5.65
C GLU A 359 -1.95 11.18 -6.57
N ASN A 360 -2.60 12.30 -6.23
CA ASN A 360 -3.60 12.94 -7.08
C ASN A 360 -4.72 12.01 -7.57
N LEU A 361 -5.38 11.30 -6.64
CA LEU A 361 -6.53 10.41 -6.91
C LEU A 361 -7.73 11.10 -7.58
N GLY A 362 -7.71 12.43 -7.74
CA GLY A 362 -8.78 13.21 -8.33
C GLY A 362 -10.06 13.13 -7.51
N TYR A 363 -9.96 13.41 -6.21
CA TYR A 363 -11.15 13.50 -5.35
C TYR A 363 -11.97 14.73 -5.76
N GLU A 364 -13.25 14.50 -6.04
CA GLU A 364 -14.24 15.52 -6.33
C GLU A 364 -15.27 15.51 -5.18
N PHE A 365 -15.55 16.67 -4.62
CA PHE A 365 -16.59 16.80 -3.59
C PHE A 365 -17.97 16.72 -4.26
N PRO A 366 -19.00 16.18 -3.59
CA PRO A 366 -20.34 16.10 -4.16
C PRO A 366 -20.86 17.47 -4.64
N ASP A 367 -21.54 17.49 -5.79
CA ASP A 367 -22.23 18.68 -6.27
C ASP A 367 -23.47 18.97 -5.41
N TYR A 368 -23.69 20.24 -5.11
CA TYR A 368 -24.92 20.68 -4.45
C TYR A 368 -26.06 20.78 -5.48
N THR A 369 -27.22 20.20 -5.17
CA THR A 369 -28.37 20.13 -6.07
C THR A 369 -29.47 21.13 -5.71
N ASP A 370 -30.32 21.46 -6.69
CA ASP A 370 -31.58 22.14 -6.41
C ASP A 370 -32.67 21.19 -5.91
N GLU A 371 -33.88 21.72 -5.70
CA GLU A 371 -35.06 20.99 -5.24
C GLU A 371 -35.56 19.91 -6.21
N HIS A 372 -35.06 19.91 -7.45
CA HIS A 372 -35.34 18.91 -8.47
C HIS A 372 -34.17 17.94 -8.70
N ASN A 373 -33.21 17.89 -7.77
CA ASN A 373 -31.98 17.08 -7.85
C ASN A 373 -31.10 17.39 -9.07
N ARG A 374 -31.20 18.59 -9.65
CA ARG A 374 -30.28 19.04 -10.71
C ARG A 374 -29.00 19.60 -10.05
N PRO A 375 -27.80 19.09 -10.40
CA PRO A 375 -26.55 19.67 -9.94
C PRO A 375 -26.44 21.14 -10.37
N LEU A 376 -26.13 22.02 -9.42
CA LEU A 376 -25.89 23.44 -9.70
C LEU A 376 -24.45 23.66 -10.14
N SER A 377 -24.24 24.51 -11.14
CA SER A 377 -22.91 24.98 -11.52
C SER A 377 -22.26 25.84 -10.43
N LEU A 378 -20.93 25.95 -10.40
CA LEU A 378 -20.23 26.78 -9.42
C LEU A 378 -20.77 28.23 -9.33
N PRO A 379 -21.06 28.94 -10.44
CA PRO A 379 -21.68 30.28 -10.37
C PRO A 379 -23.09 30.28 -9.76
N GLU A 380 -23.91 29.25 -10.04
CA GLU A 380 -25.24 29.12 -9.43
C GLU A 380 -25.14 28.84 -7.93
N GLN A 381 -24.21 27.96 -7.51
CA GLN A 381 -23.92 27.69 -6.11
C GLN A 381 -23.45 28.96 -5.40
N MET A 382 -22.55 29.73 -6.02
CA MET A 382 -22.03 30.97 -5.44
C MET A 382 -23.13 32.03 -5.26
N ARG A 383 -23.97 32.22 -6.28
CA ARG A 383 -25.13 33.13 -6.19
C ARG A 383 -26.05 32.73 -5.05
N LYS A 384 -26.43 31.45 -4.98
CA LYS A 384 -27.30 30.92 -3.92
C LYS A 384 -26.69 31.12 -2.53
N LEU A 385 -25.41 30.81 -2.37
CA LEU A 385 -24.69 31.00 -1.11
C LEU A 385 -24.71 32.48 -0.69
N ALA A 386 -24.42 33.41 -1.59
CA ALA A 386 -24.41 34.84 -1.30
C ALA A 386 -25.80 35.35 -0.89
N GLU A 387 -26.85 35.03 -1.67
CA GLU A 387 -28.23 35.42 -1.39
C GLU A 387 -28.67 34.95 0.01
N MET A 388 -28.40 33.69 0.33
CA MET A 388 -28.74 33.11 1.63
C MET A 388 -27.95 33.73 2.78
N THR A 389 -26.66 33.96 2.56
CA THR A 389 -25.77 34.56 3.56
C THR A 389 -26.26 35.96 3.94
N PHE A 390 -26.52 36.82 2.96
CA PHE A 390 -27.01 38.17 3.22
C PHE A 390 -28.44 38.19 3.78
N ALA A 391 -29.33 37.31 3.30
CA ALA A 391 -30.70 37.22 3.79
C ALA A 391 -30.77 36.81 5.27
N LYS A 392 -29.91 35.87 5.70
CA LYS A 392 -29.84 35.42 7.09
C LYS A 392 -29.04 36.35 8.00
N ALA A 393 -28.00 37.02 7.47
CA ALA A 393 -27.16 37.93 8.25
C ALA A 393 -27.97 39.02 8.97
N GLY A 394 -28.97 39.61 8.29
CA GLY A 394 -29.79 40.67 8.87
C GLY A 394 -30.58 40.25 10.13
N LYS A 395 -30.91 38.96 10.27
CA LYS A 395 -31.60 38.40 11.45
C LYS A 395 -30.63 37.87 12.50
N ARG A 396 -29.44 37.45 12.07
CA ARG A 396 -28.50 36.68 12.91
C ARG A 396 -27.53 37.56 13.70
N PHE A 397 -27.03 38.63 13.09
CA PHE A 397 -26.09 39.55 13.75
C PHE A 397 -26.85 40.54 14.64
N LYS A 398 -26.39 40.71 15.89
CA LYS A 398 -27.01 41.65 16.85
C LYS A 398 -27.05 43.09 16.32
N GLN A 399 -26.04 43.48 15.54
CA GLN A 399 -25.88 44.81 14.96
C GLN A 399 -26.62 44.96 13.62
N GLY A 400 -27.39 43.93 13.20
CA GLY A 400 -27.99 43.86 11.87
C GLY A 400 -26.97 43.80 10.75
N ALA A 401 -27.38 44.13 9.52
CA ALA A 401 -26.51 44.23 8.36
C ALA A 401 -25.69 45.55 8.39
N SER A 402 -24.89 45.74 9.44
CA SER A 402 -24.00 46.90 9.56
C SER A 402 -22.95 46.91 8.44
N PRO A 403 -22.35 48.07 8.09
CA PRO A 403 -21.31 48.13 7.07
C PRO A 403 -20.14 47.16 7.32
N ALA A 404 -19.74 46.99 8.58
CA ALA A 404 -18.68 46.04 8.96
C ALA A 404 -19.06 44.58 8.71
N VAL A 405 -20.32 44.20 8.97
CA VAL A 405 -20.83 42.85 8.68
C VAL A 405 -20.84 42.60 7.18
N ILE A 406 -21.38 43.55 6.40
CA ILE A 406 -21.46 43.44 4.93
C ILE A 406 -20.06 43.33 4.33
N GLU A 407 -19.11 44.14 4.79
CA GLU A 407 -17.71 44.12 4.32
C GLU A 407 -17.06 42.77 4.61
N GLN A 408 -17.18 42.25 5.84
CA GLN A 408 -16.62 40.96 6.22
C GLN A 408 -17.23 39.80 5.41
N LEU A 409 -18.56 39.75 5.27
CA LEU A 409 -19.24 38.73 4.47
C LEU A 409 -18.81 38.78 3.00
N THR A 410 -18.69 39.98 2.42
CA THR A 410 -18.23 40.16 1.04
C THR A 410 -16.80 39.64 0.86
N LYS A 411 -15.92 39.94 1.82
CA LYS A 411 -14.53 39.44 1.82
C LYS A 411 -14.49 37.91 1.87
N GLU A 412 -15.23 37.29 2.78
CA GLU A 412 -15.27 35.83 2.92
C GLU A 412 -15.85 35.14 1.68
N LEU A 413 -16.98 35.63 1.16
CA LEU A 413 -17.63 35.09 -0.04
C LEU A 413 -16.69 35.15 -1.26
N LYS A 414 -15.90 36.23 -1.40
CA LYS A 414 -14.89 36.33 -2.46
C LYS A 414 -13.82 35.24 -2.35
N VAL A 415 -13.31 34.97 -1.14
CA VAL A 415 -12.31 33.90 -0.94
C VAL A 415 -12.92 32.52 -1.20
N ILE A 416 -14.19 32.29 -0.80
CA ILE A 416 -14.91 31.04 -1.07
C ILE A 416 -15.06 30.80 -2.58
N ASP A 417 -15.38 31.85 -3.34
CA ASP A 417 -15.49 31.80 -4.80
C ASP A 417 -14.13 31.51 -5.46
N GLU A 418 -13.08 32.25 -5.07
CA GLU A 418 -11.72 32.04 -5.58
C GLU A 418 -11.18 30.63 -5.34
N LEU A 419 -11.59 30.00 -4.23
CA LEU A 419 -11.23 28.63 -3.88
C LEU A 419 -12.20 27.58 -4.45
N GLY A 420 -13.35 28.00 -4.98
CA GLY A 420 -14.37 27.13 -5.56
C GLY A 420 -15.00 26.20 -4.54
N PHE A 421 -15.30 26.70 -3.33
CA PHE A 421 -15.97 25.93 -2.27
C PHE A 421 -17.45 26.28 -2.00
N PRO A 422 -18.23 26.99 -2.85
CA PRO A 422 -19.59 27.36 -2.46
C PRO A 422 -20.49 26.14 -2.20
N GLY A 423 -20.37 25.07 -2.99
CA GLY A 423 -21.12 23.83 -2.79
C GLY A 423 -20.85 23.14 -1.46
N TYR A 424 -19.62 23.21 -0.95
CA TYR A 424 -19.27 22.66 0.36
C TYR A 424 -20.06 23.36 1.48
N PHE A 425 -20.11 24.70 1.47
CA PHE A 425 -20.87 25.48 2.46
C PHE A 425 -22.38 25.21 2.35
N LEU A 426 -22.91 25.08 1.13
CA LEU A 426 -24.32 24.78 0.89
C LEU A 426 -24.69 23.39 1.41
N ILE A 427 -23.87 22.37 1.16
CA ILE A 427 -24.09 21.01 1.66
C ILE A 427 -24.08 20.98 3.20
N VAL A 428 -23.09 21.63 3.81
CA VAL A 428 -23.00 21.71 5.28
C VAL A 428 -24.21 22.45 5.88
N TRP A 429 -24.60 23.58 5.28
CA TRP A 429 -25.81 24.30 5.70
C TRP A 429 -27.06 23.41 5.59
N ASP A 430 -27.23 22.68 4.50
CA ASP A 430 -28.40 21.83 4.26
C ASP A 430 -28.49 20.69 5.27
N LEU A 431 -27.35 20.06 5.60
CA LEU A 431 -27.26 19.06 6.68
C LEU A 431 -27.68 19.63 8.04
N MET A 432 -27.22 20.84 8.38
CA MET A 432 -27.58 21.50 9.65
C MET A 432 -29.04 21.96 9.68
N GLU A 433 -29.57 22.42 8.54
CA GLU A 433 -30.98 22.77 8.38
C GLU A 433 -31.88 21.54 8.55
N TYR A 434 -31.50 20.41 7.96
CA TYR A 434 -32.18 19.14 8.16
C TYR A 434 -32.17 18.71 9.63
N ALA A 435 -31.00 18.74 10.28
CA ALA A 435 -30.87 18.38 11.69
C ALA A 435 -31.75 19.26 12.59
N ARG A 436 -31.78 20.59 12.37
CA ARG A 436 -32.68 21.51 13.10
C ARG A 436 -34.15 21.15 12.90
N LYS A 437 -34.58 20.86 11.68
CA LYS A 437 -35.97 20.45 11.38
C LYS A 437 -36.36 19.14 12.06
N GLN A 438 -35.42 18.22 12.23
CA GLN A 438 -35.63 16.94 12.93
C GLN A 438 -35.47 17.04 14.46
N GLY A 439 -35.16 18.22 15.00
CA GLY A 439 -34.86 18.38 16.43
C GLY A 439 -33.54 17.73 16.87
N ILE A 440 -32.63 17.45 15.92
CA ILE A 440 -31.30 16.91 16.20
C ILE A 440 -30.38 18.07 16.59
N MET A 441 -29.93 18.07 17.84
CA MET A 441 -28.95 19.04 18.32
C MET A 441 -27.60 18.81 17.64
N CYS A 442 -27.14 19.80 16.87
CA CYS A 442 -25.84 19.81 16.19
C CYS A 442 -25.27 21.22 16.23
N GLN A 443 -23.95 21.37 16.20
CA GLN A 443 -23.35 22.70 16.26
C GLN A 443 -21.93 22.69 15.71
N GLY A 444 -21.67 23.51 14.69
CA GLY A 444 -20.35 23.69 14.11
C GLY A 444 -19.25 23.98 15.14
N ARG A 445 -18.09 23.33 14.98
CA ARG A 445 -16.87 23.48 15.79
C ARG A 445 -15.65 23.70 14.91
N GLY A 446 -14.49 23.77 15.57
CA GLY A 446 -13.20 23.94 14.91
C GLY A 446 -13.03 25.34 14.33
N SER A 447 -12.25 25.41 13.26
CA SER A 447 -11.88 26.69 12.63
C SER A 447 -13.06 27.39 11.94
N ALA A 448 -14.14 26.66 11.62
CA ALA A 448 -15.38 27.20 11.06
C ALA A 448 -16.00 28.32 11.91
N ALA A 449 -15.78 28.33 13.23
CA ALA A 449 -16.26 29.38 14.13
C ALA A 449 -15.69 30.77 13.80
N ASN A 450 -14.60 30.85 13.03
CA ASN A 450 -14.00 32.12 12.61
C ASN A 450 -14.65 32.72 11.35
N SER A 451 -15.66 32.08 10.75
CA SER A 451 -16.32 32.54 9.52
C SER A 451 -17.66 33.20 9.79
N ALA A 452 -17.79 34.45 9.33
CA ALA A 452 -19.03 35.20 9.35
C ALA A 452 -20.09 34.58 8.43
N VAL A 453 -19.67 33.94 7.32
CA VAL A 453 -20.57 33.16 6.45
C VAL A 453 -21.15 31.97 7.21
N CYS A 454 -20.31 31.18 7.90
CA CYS A 454 -20.79 30.07 8.74
C CYS A 454 -21.75 30.53 9.84
N TYR A 455 -21.44 31.64 10.50
CA TYR A 455 -22.31 32.20 11.53
C TYR A 455 -23.65 32.67 10.95
N ALA A 456 -23.64 33.39 9.83
CA ALA A 456 -24.84 33.86 9.13
C ALA A 456 -25.75 32.69 8.70
N LEU A 457 -25.18 31.60 8.22
CA LEU A 457 -25.92 30.40 7.82
C LEU A 457 -26.43 29.56 9.00
N GLU A 458 -26.11 29.94 10.24
CA GLU A 458 -26.38 29.17 11.46
C GLU A 458 -25.66 27.82 11.49
N ILE A 459 -24.51 27.73 10.83
CA ILE A 459 -23.60 26.59 10.96
C ILE A 459 -22.88 26.66 12.31
N THR A 460 -22.48 27.87 12.72
CA THR A 460 -21.80 28.13 13.99
C THR A 460 -22.61 29.08 14.87
N ASN A 461 -22.41 29.00 16.18
CA ASN A 461 -23.12 29.84 17.16
C ASN A 461 -22.29 31.03 17.69
N VAL A 462 -21.02 31.14 17.29
CA VAL A 462 -20.11 32.20 17.75
C VAL A 462 -20.05 33.30 16.71
N ASP A 463 -20.35 34.53 17.10
CA ASP A 463 -20.20 35.72 16.24
C ASP A 463 -18.71 36.06 16.07
N PRO A 464 -18.11 35.88 14.88
CA PRO A 464 -16.68 36.11 14.69
C PRO A 464 -16.32 37.59 14.68
N ILE A 465 -17.26 38.49 14.39
CA ILE A 465 -17.01 39.94 14.34
C ILE A 465 -16.99 40.50 15.76
N GLU A 466 -17.97 40.12 16.59
CA GLU A 466 -18.00 40.49 18.02
C GLU A 466 -16.75 39.99 18.76
N ASN A 467 -16.30 38.76 18.42
CA ASN A 467 -15.17 38.11 19.08
C ASN A 467 -13.81 38.35 18.37
N LYS A 468 -13.77 39.17 17.31
CA LYS A 468 -12.55 39.51 16.54
C LYS A 468 -11.76 38.28 16.07
N LEU A 469 -12.48 37.25 15.61
CA LEU A 469 -11.90 36.03 15.10
C LEU A 469 -11.36 36.22 13.68
N LEU A 470 -10.28 35.50 13.36
CA LEU A 470 -9.57 35.62 12.08
C LEU A 470 -10.04 34.57 11.08
N PHE A 471 -10.76 35.00 10.04
CA PHE A 471 -11.22 34.13 8.96
C PHE A 471 -10.07 33.38 8.27
N GLU A 472 -8.90 34.00 8.14
CA GLU A 472 -7.71 33.42 7.48
C GLU A 472 -7.15 32.19 8.22
N ARG A 473 -7.56 31.96 9.48
CA ARG A 473 -7.25 30.72 10.19
C ARG A 473 -8.09 29.54 9.71
N PHE A 474 -9.29 29.80 9.19
CA PHE A 474 -10.20 28.82 8.61
C PHE A 474 -9.89 28.59 7.13
N LEU A 475 -9.94 29.66 6.35
CA LEU A 475 -9.82 29.60 4.89
C LEU A 475 -8.82 30.65 4.41
N ASN A 476 -7.78 30.22 3.69
CA ASN A 476 -6.71 31.12 3.25
C ASN A 476 -6.36 30.90 1.78
N ALA A 477 -6.51 31.94 0.97
CA ALA A 477 -6.16 31.93 -0.46
C ALA A 477 -4.67 31.68 -0.72
N SER A 478 -3.78 32.11 0.19
CA SER A 478 -2.33 31.93 0.09
C SER A 478 -1.86 30.50 0.32
N ARG A 479 -2.73 29.58 0.75
CA ARG A 479 -2.43 28.14 0.84
C ARG A 479 -2.55 27.42 -0.52
N LYS A 480 -2.93 28.12 -1.60
CA LYS A 480 -2.73 27.64 -2.97
C LYS A 480 -1.23 27.53 -3.24
N GLY A 481 -0.66 26.34 -3.07
CA GLY A 481 0.63 25.98 -3.68
C GLY A 481 1.89 26.18 -2.85
N GLN A 482 1.97 25.60 -1.64
CA GLN A 482 3.24 25.03 -1.18
C GLN A 482 3.14 23.53 -1.43
N HIS A 483 3.94 23.02 -2.36
CA HIS A 483 3.90 21.71 -3.03
C HIS A 483 3.11 21.73 -4.35
N ASP A 484 3.78 21.32 -5.44
CA ASP A 484 3.31 21.13 -6.84
C ASP A 484 2.06 20.23 -7.02
N ASP A 485 1.39 19.84 -5.94
CA ASP A 485 0.10 19.17 -6.00
C ASP A 485 -1.00 20.25 -5.98
N ASN A 486 -1.95 20.17 -6.90
CA ASN A 486 -3.16 20.99 -7.03
C ASN A 486 -4.13 20.84 -5.82
N ARG A 487 -3.62 20.69 -4.59
CA ARG A 487 -4.35 20.58 -3.34
C ARG A 487 -4.86 21.96 -2.95
N ARG A 488 -6.11 22.24 -3.30
CA ARG A 488 -6.93 23.15 -2.48
C ARG A 488 -7.03 22.49 -1.10
N SER A 489 -6.51 23.12 -0.06
CA SER A 489 -6.75 22.62 1.31
C SER A 489 -8.25 22.74 1.57
N TRP A 490 -8.93 21.60 1.65
CA TRP A 490 -10.38 21.58 1.91
C TRP A 490 -10.68 22.29 3.25
N PRO A 491 -11.74 23.11 3.30
CA PRO A 491 -12.22 23.67 4.56
C PRO A 491 -12.59 22.55 5.53
N ASP A 492 -12.30 22.78 6.81
CA ASP A 492 -12.58 21.85 7.90
C ASP A 492 -13.72 22.41 8.76
N ILE A 493 -14.96 21.99 8.44
CA ILE A 493 -16.16 22.27 9.24
C ILE A 493 -16.59 20.99 9.94
N ASP A 494 -16.32 20.91 11.24
CA ASP A 494 -16.83 19.87 12.13
C ASP A 494 -18.23 20.26 12.63
N ILE A 495 -19.20 19.34 12.67
CA ILE A 495 -20.62 19.60 13.06
C ILE A 495 -21.02 18.83 14.32
#